data_AF-A0A0U3AM57-F1
#
_entry.id   AF-A0A0U3AM57-F1
#
_cell.length_a   1.000
_cell.length_b   1.000
_cell.length_c   1.000
_cell.angle_alpha   90.00
_cell.angle_beta   90.00
_cell.angle_gamma   90.00
#
_symmetry.space_group_name_H-M   'P 1'
#
loop_
_entity.id
_entity.type
_entity.pdbx_description
1 polymer ?
#
loop_
_entity_poly.entity_id
_entity_poly.type
_entity_poly.pdbx_seq_one_letter_code
_entity_poly.pdbx_strand_id
1 'polypeptide(L)'
;AELRAPLEIASFDQFARDGGSMLFRGETFLRPAAWYELDDRTLESRVTAFAAETKLDMSAYGVLRETARSKDGTTVPMSVLTPKDFRPDGSHACVVTGYGGYGHSIDPEFKPDSALWLERGVVHVVANLRGGAEFGEAWHRAGSLEKKHNVFDDFAAVLSSLAERKYCDPSRIGIIGGSNGGLLMGATIVEHPELVRAAVSYV
;
A
#
# COMPACT_ATOMS: atom_id res chain seq x y z
N ALA A 1 14.23 -22.67 -13.06
CA ALA A 1 13.51 -21.65 -13.85
C ALA A 1 12.85 -20.72 -12.85
N GLU A 2 13.05 -19.40 -12.97
CA GLU A 2 12.39 -18.43 -12.10
C GLU A 2 10.92 -18.31 -12.51
N LEU A 3 10.03 -18.37 -11.53
CA LEU A 3 8.60 -18.17 -11.73
C LEU A 3 8.38 -16.71 -12.16
N ARG A 4 7.96 -16.48 -13.41
CA ARG A 4 7.52 -15.14 -13.81
C ARG A 4 6.14 -14.92 -13.20
N ALA A 5 6.08 -14.07 -12.18
CA ALA A 5 4.79 -13.67 -11.61
C ALA A 5 3.91 -13.11 -12.74
N PRO A 6 2.64 -13.55 -12.86
CA PRO A 6 1.74 -13.11 -13.94
C PRO A 6 1.30 -11.65 -13.80
N LEU A 7 1.66 -10.99 -12.69
CA LEU A 7 1.20 -9.66 -12.30
C LEU A 7 2.39 -8.84 -11.79
N GLU A 8 2.45 -7.58 -12.19
CA GLU A 8 3.41 -6.59 -11.70
C GLU A 8 2.84 -5.91 -10.43
N ILE A 9 3.64 -5.81 -9.35
CA ILE A 9 3.23 -5.30 -8.02
C ILE A 9 1.93 -5.99 -7.52
N ALA A 10 2.08 -7.24 -7.09
CA ALA A 10 0.98 -8.11 -6.73
C ALA A 10 1.17 -8.74 -5.36
N SER A 11 0.06 -9.20 -4.78
CA SER A 11 0.05 -10.13 -3.65
C SER A 11 -0.43 -11.50 -4.15
N PHE A 12 0.07 -12.54 -3.49
CA PHE A 12 -0.35 -13.91 -3.72
C PHE A 12 -0.58 -14.59 -2.38
N ASP A 13 -1.74 -15.21 -2.22
CA ASP A 13 -2.13 -15.92 -1.01
C ASP A 13 -2.92 -17.18 -1.37
N GLN A 14 -3.35 -17.93 -0.35
CA GLN A 14 -4.22 -19.10 -0.47
C GLN A 14 -3.77 -20.08 -1.57
N PHE A 15 -2.84 -20.96 -1.19
CA PHE A 15 -2.30 -21.97 -2.09
C PHE A 15 -3.02 -23.31 -1.87
N ALA A 16 -3.42 -23.95 -2.96
CA ALA A 16 -3.98 -25.30 -2.95
C ALA A 16 -3.31 -26.14 -4.03
N ARG A 17 -3.05 -27.41 -3.73
CA ARG A 17 -2.43 -28.33 -4.68
C ARG A 17 -3.47 -29.29 -5.21
N ASP A 18 -3.51 -29.47 -6.53
CA ASP A 18 -4.33 -30.47 -7.18
C ASP A 18 -3.53 -31.20 -8.27
N GLY A 19 -3.19 -32.46 -8.01
CA GLY A 19 -2.40 -33.29 -8.90
C GLY A 19 -1.07 -32.64 -9.32
N GLY A 20 -0.92 -32.41 -10.63
CA GLY A 20 0.25 -31.78 -11.26
C GLY A 20 0.15 -30.26 -11.40
N SER A 21 -0.70 -29.61 -10.62
CA SER A 21 -0.90 -28.16 -10.65
C SER A 21 -0.99 -27.57 -9.24
N MET A 22 -0.76 -26.26 -9.16
CA MET A 22 -0.97 -25.45 -7.97
C MET A 22 -1.95 -24.31 -8.29
N LEU A 23 -3.00 -24.20 -7.48
CA LEU A 23 -3.89 -23.05 -7.47
C LEU A 23 -3.38 -22.02 -6.46
N PHE A 24 -3.47 -20.74 -6.82
CA PHE A 24 -3.19 -19.64 -5.92
C PHE A 24 -4.09 -18.44 -6.20
N ARG A 25 -4.43 -17.67 -5.17
CA ARG A 25 -5.15 -16.39 -5.32
C ARG A 25 -4.12 -15.28 -5.53
N GLY A 26 -4.38 -14.39 -6.48
CA GLY A 26 -3.52 -13.24 -6.75
C GLY A 26 -4.30 -11.98 -7.10
N GLU A 27 -3.80 -10.83 -6.66
CA GLU A 27 -4.39 -9.52 -6.93
C GLU A 27 -3.34 -8.41 -7.01
N THR A 28 -3.75 -7.23 -7.46
CA THR A 28 -2.93 -6.01 -7.45
C THR A 28 -3.77 -4.85 -6.91
N PHE A 29 -3.15 -3.69 -6.69
CA PHE A 29 -3.92 -2.48 -6.39
C PHE A 29 -4.95 -2.07 -7.46
N LEU A 30 -4.76 -2.50 -8.71
CA LEU A 30 -5.57 -2.08 -9.87
C LEU A 30 -6.36 -3.22 -10.52
N ARG A 31 -6.24 -4.44 -9.99
CA ARG A 31 -6.92 -5.63 -10.54
C ARG A 31 -7.49 -6.45 -9.38
N PRO A 32 -8.82 -6.68 -9.37
CA PRO A 32 -9.45 -7.56 -8.40
C PRO A 32 -8.81 -8.94 -8.35
N ALA A 33 -9.00 -9.62 -7.23
CA ALA A 33 -8.45 -10.95 -7.04
C ALA A 33 -8.98 -11.97 -8.05
N ALA A 34 -8.09 -12.83 -8.51
CA ALA A 34 -8.42 -13.97 -9.32
C ALA A 34 -7.67 -15.20 -8.83
N TRP A 35 -8.25 -16.37 -9.06
CA TRP A 35 -7.54 -17.63 -8.92
C TRP A 35 -6.77 -17.94 -10.19
N TYR A 36 -5.52 -18.34 -10.01
CA TYR A 36 -4.61 -18.76 -11.06
C TYR A 36 -4.28 -20.24 -10.87
N GLU A 37 -4.15 -20.96 -11.97
CA GLU A 37 -3.60 -22.32 -12.01
C GLU A 37 -2.18 -22.26 -12.59
N LEU A 38 -1.21 -22.77 -11.84
CA LEU A 38 0.17 -22.99 -12.25
C LEU A 38 0.37 -24.46 -12.59
N ASP A 39 0.87 -24.74 -13.79
CA ASP A 39 1.30 -26.08 -14.17
C ASP A 39 2.71 -26.38 -13.61
N ASP A 40 2.86 -27.48 -12.87
CA ASP A 40 4.10 -27.83 -12.16
C ASP A 40 5.29 -28.11 -13.10
N ARG A 41 5.02 -28.51 -14.35
CA ARG A 41 6.06 -28.95 -15.29
C ARG A 41 6.60 -27.80 -16.11
N THR A 42 5.71 -26.93 -16.56
CA THR A 42 6.00 -25.79 -17.42
C THR A 42 6.27 -24.51 -16.62
N LEU A 43 5.73 -24.43 -15.40
CA LEU A 43 5.70 -23.22 -14.56
C LEU A 43 4.98 -22.04 -15.23
N GLU A 44 4.09 -22.33 -16.18
CA GLU A 44 3.18 -21.36 -16.77
C GLU A 44 1.91 -21.25 -15.93
N SER A 45 1.38 -20.02 -15.81
CA SER A 45 0.14 -19.77 -15.08
C SER A 45 -0.94 -19.25 -16.00
N ARG A 46 -2.20 -19.65 -15.72
CA ARG A 46 -3.39 -19.15 -16.40
C ARG A 46 -4.43 -18.68 -15.38
N VAL A 47 -5.17 -17.63 -15.72
CA VAL A 47 -6.33 -17.21 -14.93
C VAL A 47 -7.46 -18.24 -15.07
N THR A 48 -8.14 -18.53 -13.96
CA THR A 48 -9.29 -19.44 -13.94
C THR A 48 -10.60 -18.66 -14.09
N ALA A 49 -11.73 -19.39 -14.13
CA ALA A 49 -13.06 -18.78 -14.16
C ALA A 49 -13.45 -18.07 -12.83
N PHE A 50 -12.68 -18.24 -11.76
CA PHE A 50 -12.92 -17.60 -10.46
C PHE A 50 -12.18 -16.26 -10.34
N ALA A 51 -12.24 -15.44 -11.40
CA ALA A 51 -11.74 -14.07 -11.40
C ALA A 51 -12.85 -13.12 -10.93
N ALA A 52 -12.56 -12.28 -9.94
CA ALA A 52 -13.45 -11.19 -9.59
C ALA A 52 -13.42 -10.12 -10.71
N GLU A 53 -14.58 -9.57 -11.04
CA GLU A 53 -14.72 -8.51 -12.02
C GLU A 53 -15.01 -7.17 -11.34
N THR A 54 -14.53 -6.09 -11.94
CA THR A 54 -14.88 -4.72 -11.55
C THR A 54 -15.45 -3.99 -12.76
N LYS A 55 -16.44 -3.14 -12.52
CA LYS A 55 -16.97 -2.21 -13.54
C LYS A 55 -16.16 -0.93 -13.65
N LEU A 56 -15.20 -0.73 -12.75
CA LEU A 56 -14.33 0.44 -12.72
C LEU A 56 -13.23 0.26 -13.76
N ASP A 57 -13.05 1.25 -14.63
CA ASP A 57 -11.97 1.23 -15.61
C ASP A 57 -10.65 1.61 -14.94
N MET A 58 -9.88 0.58 -14.58
CA MET A 58 -8.58 0.78 -13.93
C MET A 58 -7.45 1.04 -14.92
N SER A 59 -7.71 1.01 -16.23
CA SER A 59 -6.68 1.13 -17.26
C SER A 59 -6.06 2.52 -17.35
N ALA A 60 -6.71 3.54 -16.79
CA ALA A 60 -6.22 4.91 -16.72
C ALA A 60 -5.27 5.19 -15.54
N TYR A 61 -5.03 4.19 -14.67
CA TYR A 61 -4.23 4.36 -13.45
C TYR A 61 -2.95 3.52 -13.45
N GLY A 62 -2.05 3.85 -12.53
CA GLY A 62 -0.76 3.20 -12.33
C GLY A 62 -0.37 3.17 -10.85
N VAL A 63 0.69 2.42 -10.55
CA VAL A 63 1.28 2.34 -9.21
C VAL A 63 2.76 2.66 -9.31
N LEU A 64 3.22 3.64 -8.55
CA LEU A 64 4.64 3.95 -8.37
C LEU A 64 5.12 3.33 -7.06
N ARG A 65 6.31 2.72 -7.08
CA ARG A 65 6.99 2.25 -5.85
C ARG A 65 8.03 3.27 -5.47
N GLU A 66 7.83 3.87 -4.32
CA GLU A 66 8.57 5.02 -3.84
C GLU A 66 9.10 4.76 -2.44
N THR A 67 10.02 5.62 -2.00
CA THR A 67 10.56 5.56 -0.65
C THR A 67 10.66 6.94 -0.02
N ALA A 68 10.49 7.00 1.30
CA ALA A 68 10.78 8.16 2.12
C ALA A 68 11.94 7.86 3.09
N ARG A 69 12.70 8.89 3.49
CA ARG A 69 13.74 8.75 4.50
C ARG A 69 13.19 9.18 5.86
N SER A 70 13.07 8.23 6.78
CA SER A 70 12.66 8.47 8.17
C SER A 70 13.70 9.26 8.95
N LYS A 71 13.31 9.75 10.12
CA LYS A 71 14.11 10.62 11.00
C LYS A 71 15.48 10.05 11.36
N ASP A 72 15.56 8.73 11.56
CA ASP A 72 16.82 8.03 11.87
C ASP A 72 17.60 7.58 10.61
N GLY A 73 17.14 7.98 9.42
CA GLY A 73 17.74 7.61 8.14
C GLY A 73 17.20 6.32 7.54
N THR A 74 16.29 5.60 8.22
CA THR A 74 15.64 4.41 7.68
C THR A 74 14.89 4.73 6.38
N THR A 75 15.03 3.88 5.36
CA THR A 75 14.27 4.03 4.10
C THR A 75 12.95 3.28 4.21
N VAL A 76 11.83 4.00 4.13
CA VAL A 76 10.47 3.49 4.30
C VAL A 76 9.80 3.38 2.93
N PRO A 77 9.37 2.18 2.49
CA PRO A 77 8.67 2.02 1.21
C PRO A 77 7.24 2.55 1.25
N MET A 78 6.75 2.99 0.10
CA MET A 78 5.35 3.29 -0.12
C MET A 78 4.92 2.93 -1.56
N SER A 79 3.66 2.52 -1.70
CA SER A 79 3.00 2.44 -3.01
C SER A 79 2.17 3.71 -3.23
N VAL A 80 2.31 4.33 -4.38
CA VAL A 80 1.58 5.55 -4.74
C VAL A 80 0.72 5.25 -5.97
N LEU A 81 -0.59 5.15 -5.78
CA LEU A 81 -1.56 4.91 -6.82
C LEU A 81 -1.94 6.26 -7.44
N THR A 82 -1.80 6.37 -8.77
CA THR A 82 -1.98 7.64 -9.49
C THR A 82 -2.71 7.45 -10.82
N PRO A 83 -3.28 8.52 -11.39
CA PRO A 83 -3.52 8.60 -12.84
C PRO A 83 -2.24 8.31 -13.64
N LYS A 84 -2.36 7.74 -14.83
CA LYS A 84 -1.21 7.45 -15.70
C LYS A 84 -0.48 8.71 -16.19
N ASP A 85 -1.20 9.83 -16.30
CA ASP A 85 -0.66 11.14 -16.69
C ASP A 85 -0.23 11.99 -15.48
N PHE A 86 -0.15 11.37 -14.29
CA PHE A 86 0.29 12.02 -13.05
C PHE A 86 1.61 12.77 -13.21
N ARG A 87 1.67 13.95 -12.61
CA ARG A 87 2.87 14.78 -12.53
C ARG A 87 3.07 15.25 -11.08
N PRO A 88 4.29 15.16 -10.54
CA PRO A 88 4.58 15.69 -9.21
C PRO A 88 4.71 17.23 -9.27
N ASP A 89 3.58 17.92 -9.44
CA ASP A 89 3.50 19.38 -9.54
C ASP A 89 2.86 20.06 -8.31
N GLY A 90 2.42 19.27 -7.33
CA GLY A 90 1.84 19.74 -6.08
C GLY A 90 0.36 20.13 -6.18
N SER A 91 -0.33 19.75 -7.25
CA SER A 91 -1.76 20.08 -7.46
C SER A 91 -2.73 19.01 -6.93
N HIS A 92 -2.23 17.80 -6.65
CA HIS A 92 -3.06 16.65 -6.28
C HIS A 92 -3.43 16.64 -4.80
N ALA A 93 -4.70 16.32 -4.49
CA ALA A 93 -5.04 15.89 -3.14
C ALA A 93 -4.57 14.45 -2.92
N CYS A 94 -4.28 14.10 -1.68
CA CYS A 94 -3.82 12.77 -1.33
C CYS A 94 -4.58 12.19 -0.15
N VAL A 95 -4.82 10.88 -0.20
CA VAL A 95 -5.23 10.08 0.94
C VAL A 95 -4.10 9.10 1.25
N VAL A 96 -3.63 9.10 2.49
CA VAL A 96 -2.50 8.27 2.93
C VAL A 96 -2.97 7.30 3.99
N THR A 97 -2.67 6.01 3.79
CA THR A 97 -2.98 4.94 4.73
C THR A 97 -1.71 4.24 5.21
N GLY A 98 -1.76 3.71 6.43
CA GLY A 98 -0.68 2.95 7.05
C GLY A 98 -1.19 2.15 8.24
N TYR A 99 -0.37 1.21 8.71
CA TYR A 99 -0.67 0.38 9.88
C TYR A 99 0.51 0.32 10.84
N GLY A 100 1.61 -0.32 10.45
CA GLY A 100 2.88 -0.30 11.21
C GLY A 100 2.78 -0.96 12.59
N GLY A 101 2.44 -2.24 12.62
CA GLY A 101 2.36 -2.99 13.89
C GLY A 101 1.99 -4.46 13.70
N TYR A 102 2.16 -5.23 14.77
CA TYR A 102 1.76 -6.65 14.87
C TYR A 102 2.40 -7.61 13.86
N GLY A 103 3.42 -7.16 13.13
CA GLY A 103 4.02 -7.96 12.07
C GLY A 103 3.09 -8.10 10.86
N HIS A 104 2.12 -7.19 10.74
CA HIS A 104 1.20 -7.17 9.62
C HIS A 104 1.84 -6.41 8.45
N SER A 105 2.06 -7.09 7.34
CA SER A 105 2.45 -6.48 6.07
C SER A 105 1.24 -5.92 5.35
N ILE A 106 1.35 -4.71 4.79
CA ILE A 106 0.33 -4.20 3.87
C ILE A 106 0.75 -4.57 2.44
N ASP A 107 0.17 -5.65 1.95
CA ASP A 107 0.39 -6.14 0.59
C ASP A 107 -0.51 -5.43 -0.44
N PRO A 108 -0.21 -5.53 -1.74
CA PRO A 108 -1.12 -5.05 -2.78
C PRO A 108 -2.50 -5.70 -2.68
N GLU A 109 -3.54 -4.88 -2.57
CA GLU A 109 -4.94 -5.32 -2.46
C GLU A 109 -5.83 -4.41 -3.30
N PHE A 110 -6.73 -4.99 -4.08
CA PHE A 110 -7.70 -4.19 -4.83
C PHE A 110 -8.81 -3.73 -3.90
N LYS A 111 -8.87 -2.42 -3.64
CA LYS A 111 -9.94 -1.83 -2.84
C LYS A 111 -10.81 -0.91 -3.70
N PRO A 112 -12.14 -1.13 -3.77
CA PRO A 112 -13.03 -0.29 -4.57
C PRO A 112 -13.00 1.20 -4.20
N ASP A 113 -12.74 1.53 -2.93
CA ASP A 113 -12.58 2.92 -2.47
C ASP A 113 -11.35 3.61 -3.08
N SER A 114 -10.25 2.88 -3.31
CA SER A 114 -9.05 3.38 -3.98
C SER A 114 -9.35 3.85 -5.39
N ALA A 115 -10.18 3.10 -6.12
CA ALA A 115 -10.62 3.50 -7.45
C ALA A 115 -11.48 4.78 -7.42
N LEU A 116 -12.35 4.94 -6.42
CA LEU A 116 -13.15 6.16 -6.27
C LEU A 116 -12.30 7.40 -5.96
N TRP A 117 -11.19 7.25 -5.22
CA TRP A 117 -10.23 8.34 -5.02
C TRP A 117 -9.56 8.73 -6.34
N LEU A 118 -9.08 7.73 -7.08
CA LEU A 118 -8.39 7.91 -8.35
C LEU A 118 -9.28 8.55 -9.42
N GLU A 119 -10.56 8.16 -9.51
CA GLU A 119 -11.56 8.80 -10.40
C GLU A 119 -11.75 10.29 -10.12
N ARG A 120 -11.51 10.73 -8.88
CA ARG A 120 -11.57 12.14 -8.47
C ARG A 120 -10.22 12.86 -8.56
N GLY A 121 -9.20 12.23 -9.16
CA GLY A 121 -7.84 12.76 -9.25
C GLY A 121 -7.11 12.83 -7.91
N VAL A 122 -7.59 12.10 -6.89
CA VAL A 122 -6.94 11.97 -5.58
C VAL A 122 -5.94 10.83 -5.66
N VAL A 123 -4.70 11.12 -5.26
CA VAL A 123 -3.64 10.12 -5.17
C VAL A 123 -3.81 9.31 -3.89
N HIS A 124 -3.76 7.98 -3.99
CA HIS A 124 -3.84 7.09 -2.83
C HIS A 124 -2.46 6.52 -2.51
N VAL A 125 -1.99 6.71 -1.28
CA VAL A 125 -0.66 6.28 -0.83
C VAL A 125 -0.79 5.25 0.27
N VAL A 126 -0.08 4.14 0.12
CA VAL A 126 0.01 3.06 1.10
C VAL A 126 1.44 3.03 1.66
N ALA A 127 1.59 3.33 2.95
CA ALA A 127 2.89 3.37 3.62
C ALA A 127 3.22 2.04 4.31
N ASN A 128 4.38 1.45 3.97
CA ASN A 128 4.88 0.20 4.52
C ASN A 128 5.83 0.49 5.70
N LEU A 129 5.25 0.84 6.85
CA LEU A 129 5.95 1.35 8.03
C LEU A 129 6.63 0.25 8.84
N ARG A 130 7.64 0.60 9.64
CA ARG A 130 8.15 -0.30 10.70
C ARG A 130 7.03 -0.76 11.63
N GLY A 131 7.25 -1.87 12.33
CA GLY A 131 6.21 -2.57 13.09
C GLY A 131 5.41 -3.59 12.26
N GLY A 132 5.36 -3.40 10.93
CA GLY A 132 4.92 -4.42 9.98
C GLY A 132 5.97 -5.53 9.77
N ALA A 133 5.77 -6.39 8.77
CA ALA A 133 6.66 -7.50 8.45
C ALA A 133 7.20 -7.47 7.01
N GLU A 134 7.14 -6.32 6.34
CA GLU A 134 7.60 -6.17 4.95
C GLU A 134 9.08 -6.56 4.77
N PHE A 135 9.90 -6.35 5.80
CA PHE A 135 11.29 -6.81 5.84
C PHE A 135 11.54 -7.79 7.01
N GLY A 136 10.52 -8.56 7.38
CA GLY A 136 10.58 -9.60 8.41
C GLY A 136 10.67 -9.08 9.85
N GLU A 137 11.08 -9.97 10.76
CA GLU A 137 11.02 -9.73 12.21
C GLU A 137 11.84 -8.51 12.68
N ALA A 138 12.94 -8.19 12.01
CA ALA A 138 13.73 -7.00 12.34
C ALA A 138 12.92 -5.71 12.11
N TRP A 139 12.12 -5.66 11.05
CA TRP A 139 11.23 -4.53 10.73
C TRP A 139 10.10 -4.41 11.75
N HIS A 140 9.54 -5.56 12.15
CA HIS A 140 8.52 -5.63 13.19
C HIS A 140 9.04 -5.08 14.51
N ARG A 141 10.16 -5.61 15.02
CA ARG A 141 10.75 -5.17 16.29
C ARG A 141 11.17 -3.72 16.29
N ALA A 142 11.57 -3.19 15.14
CA ALA A 142 11.97 -1.79 15.01
C ALA A 142 10.80 -0.79 15.16
N GLY A 143 9.54 -1.25 15.19
CA GLY A 143 8.35 -0.44 15.44
C GLY A 143 7.47 -0.95 16.60
N SER A 144 8.01 -1.76 17.51
CA SER A 144 7.28 -2.40 18.61
C SER A 144 7.73 -1.91 19.98
N LEU A 145 6.83 -1.97 20.97
CA LEU A 145 7.07 -1.62 22.38
C LEU A 145 7.68 -0.20 22.51
N GLU A 146 8.81 -0.06 23.20
CA GLU A 146 9.54 1.20 23.38
C GLU A 146 9.99 1.86 22.07
N LYS A 147 10.03 1.10 20.96
CA LYS A 147 10.36 1.61 19.63
C LYS A 147 9.14 2.02 18.81
N LYS A 148 7.94 2.02 19.40
CA LYS A 148 6.70 2.34 18.66
C LYS A 148 6.71 3.72 18.01
N HIS A 149 7.41 4.68 18.60
CA HIS A 149 7.52 6.03 18.04
C HIS A 149 8.20 6.06 16.67
N ASN A 150 9.06 5.08 16.35
CA ASN A 150 9.64 4.93 15.00
C ASN A 150 8.57 4.77 13.92
N VAL A 151 7.42 4.17 14.24
CA VAL A 151 6.29 4.02 13.31
C VAL A 151 5.68 5.37 12.98
N PHE A 152 5.57 6.24 13.98
CA PHE A 152 5.01 7.59 13.83
C PHE A 152 6.00 8.49 13.07
N ASP A 153 7.29 8.41 13.40
CA ASP A 153 8.37 9.08 12.65
C ASP A 153 8.40 8.62 11.17
N ASP A 154 8.22 7.32 10.90
CA ASP A 154 8.15 6.78 9.53
C ASP A 154 6.97 7.35 8.75
N PHE A 155 5.80 7.43 9.38
CA PHE A 155 4.60 7.94 8.73
C PHE A 155 4.69 9.45 8.48
N ALA A 156 5.19 10.22 9.46
CA ALA A 156 5.47 11.64 9.27
C ALA A 156 6.45 11.89 8.13
N ALA A 157 7.49 11.06 8.00
CA ALA A 157 8.44 11.15 6.89
C ALA A 157 7.81 10.87 5.53
N VAL A 158 6.87 9.91 5.45
CA VAL A 158 6.08 9.67 4.23
C VAL A 158 5.26 10.91 3.86
N LEU A 159 4.53 11.48 4.82
CA LEU A 159 3.70 12.68 4.59
C LEU A 159 4.53 13.87 4.12
N SER A 160 5.64 14.16 4.81
CA SER A 160 6.56 15.23 4.42
C SER A 160 7.18 14.99 3.04
N SER A 161 7.58 13.75 2.74
CA SER A 161 8.17 13.41 1.44
C SER A 161 7.19 13.66 0.29
N LEU A 162 5.91 13.34 0.47
CA LEU A 162 4.88 13.60 -0.53
C LEU A 162 4.70 15.10 -0.83
N ALA A 163 4.72 15.94 0.21
CA ALA A 163 4.64 17.39 0.08
C ALA A 163 5.91 17.96 -0.58
N GLU A 164 7.09 17.62 -0.08
CA GLU A 164 8.38 18.13 -0.56
C GLU A 164 8.63 17.76 -2.03
N ARG A 165 8.30 16.52 -2.40
CA ARG A 165 8.45 16.01 -3.76
C ARG A 165 7.31 16.42 -4.67
N LYS A 166 6.36 17.24 -4.19
CA LYS A 166 5.20 17.74 -4.94
C LYS A 166 4.29 16.65 -5.49
N TYR A 167 4.24 15.48 -4.83
CA TYR A 167 3.24 14.47 -5.15
C TYR A 167 1.85 14.91 -4.71
N CYS A 168 1.80 15.72 -3.64
CA CYS A 168 0.57 16.20 -3.03
C CYS A 168 0.66 17.70 -2.75
N ASP A 169 -0.48 18.38 -2.83
CA ASP A 169 -0.68 19.69 -2.22
C ASP A 169 -0.65 19.53 -0.69
N PRO A 170 0.29 20.18 0.04
CA PRO A 170 0.40 20.04 1.49
C PRO A 170 -0.88 20.42 2.25
N SER A 171 -1.71 21.31 1.68
CA SER A 171 -2.98 21.72 2.28
C SER A 171 -4.14 20.73 2.04
N ARG A 172 -3.90 19.65 1.27
CA ARG A 172 -4.90 18.67 0.83
C ARG A 172 -4.45 17.22 1.06
N ILE A 173 -3.64 16.99 2.09
CA ILE A 173 -3.27 15.65 2.56
C ILE A 173 -4.27 15.20 3.63
N GLY A 174 -4.98 14.10 3.37
CA GLY A 174 -5.82 13.39 4.33
C GLY A 174 -5.17 12.07 4.74
N ILE A 175 -5.40 11.64 5.98
CA ILE A 175 -4.92 10.35 6.48
C ILE A 175 -6.09 9.47 6.94
N ILE A 176 -5.97 8.16 6.74
CA ILE A 176 -6.98 7.17 7.14
C ILE A 176 -6.34 5.90 7.70
N GLY A 177 -6.89 5.38 8.80
CA GLY A 177 -6.39 4.15 9.40
C GLY A 177 -7.32 3.54 10.46
N GLY A 178 -7.30 2.20 10.53
CA GLY A 178 -8.16 1.39 11.40
C GLY A 178 -7.38 0.58 12.44
N SER A 179 -7.98 0.31 13.59
CA SER A 179 -7.37 -0.48 14.69
C SER A 179 -6.04 0.15 15.13
N ASN A 180 -4.89 -0.52 14.97
CA ASN A 180 -3.59 0.10 15.21
C ASN A 180 -3.24 1.21 14.19
N GLY A 181 -3.80 1.17 12.99
CA GLY A 181 -3.81 2.32 12.08
C GLY A 181 -4.60 3.50 12.66
N GLY A 182 -5.65 3.26 13.44
CA GLY A 182 -6.38 4.31 14.15
C GLY A 182 -5.53 4.99 15.22
N LEU A 183 -4.75 4.20 15.97
CA LEU A 183 -3.70 4.70 16.85
C LEU A 183 -2.67 5.55 16.09
N LEU A 184 -2.20 5.07 14.93
CA LEU A 184 -1.27 5.82 14.07
C LEU A 184 -1.86 7.19 13.68
N MET A 185 -3.10 7.23 13.19
CA MET A 185 -3.75 8.49 12.83
C MET A 185 -3.85 9.44 14.03
N GLY A 186 -4.20 8.91 15.20
CA GLY A 186 -4.30 9.66 16.45
C GLY A 186 -2.95 10.25 16.89
N ALA A 187 -1.87 9.48 16.82
CA ALA A 187 -0.53 9.96 17.11
C ALA A 187 -0.12 11.08 16.13
N THR A 188 -0.37 10.89 14.84
CA THR A 188 -0.02 11.88 13.81
C THR A 188 -0.71 13.23 14.02
N ILE A 189 -2.01 13.27 14.35
CA ILE A 189 -2.69 14.56 14.56
C ILE A 189 -2.28 15.26 15.86
N VAL A 190 -1.68 14.55 16.81
CA VAL A 190 -1.18 15.12 18.07
C VAL A 190 0.25 15.62 17.91
N GLU A 191 1.11 14.81 17.29
CA GLU A 191 2.55 15.09 17.17
C GLU A 191 2.90 15.94 15.94
N HIS A 192 2.15 15.77 14.84
CA HIS A 192 2.38 16.40 13.54
C HIS A 192 1.10 16.96 12.89
N PRO A 193 0.28 17.77 13.61
CA PRO A 193 -0.97 18.33 13.08
C PRO A 193 -0.77 19.18 11.82
N GLU A 194 0.42 19.76 11.63
CA GLU A 194 0.78 20.59 10.48
C GLU A 194 0.90 19.82 9.16
N LEU A 195 1.08 18.49 9.22
CA LEU A 195 1.27 17.66 8.02
C LEU A 195 -0.04 17.19 7.38
N VAL A 196 -1.18 17.41 8.04
CA VAL A 196 -2.46 16.82 7.62
C VAL A 196 -3.62 17.80 7.71
N ARG A 197 -4.50 17.75 6.70
CA ARG A 197 -5.72 18.57 6.66
C ARG A 197 -6.93 17.86 7.25
N ALA A 198 -6.98 16.55 7.14
CA ALA A 198 -8.08 15.72 7.65
C ALA A 198 -7.54 14.36 8.12
N ALA A 199 -8.18 13.80 9.13
CA ALA A 199 -7.87 12.46 9.64
C ALA A 199 -9.15 11.66 9.85
N VAL A 200 -9.15 10.42 9.38
CA VAL A 200 -10.19 9.42 9.65
C VAL A 200 -9.55 8.31 10.48
N SER A 201 -9.87 8.29 11.77
CA SER A 201 -9.38 7.28 12.71
C SER A 201 -10.54 6.42 13.17
N TYR A 202 -10.39 5.10 13.05
CA TYR A 202 -11.37 4.13 13.55
C TYR A 202 -10.66 2.99 14.27
N VAL A 203 -11.35 2.37 15.23
CA VAL A 203 -10.81 1.34 16.13
C VAL A 203 -11.60 0.05 15.98
#